data_AF-A0A4U7F3R8-F1
#
_entry.id   AF-A0A4U7F3R8-F1
#
_cell.length_a   1.000
_cell.length_b   1.000
_cell.length_c   1.000
_cell.angle_alpha   90.00
_cell.angle_beta   90.00
_cell.angle_gamma   90.00
#
_symmetry.space_group_name_H-M   'P 1'
#
loop_
_entity.id
_entity.type
_entity.pdbx_description
1 polymer ?
#
loop_
_entity_poly.entity_id
_entity_poly.type
_entity_poly.pdbx_seq_one_letter_code
_entity_poly.pdbx_strand_id
1 'polypeptide(L)'
;MGFDGATAIDGPRTAARLREDYTALSPEEARSVAATLLADGAFSEPYCEWLPLWYELGLIAPVRYGEWRLRRVAATVAGAAGVTVTAPRYSRPQDVIVDGGPALDGVSGFRERFLLADSIIHLDWFVRVAAADGVDVPSALVERTREESLAYYGGDRNRLSPTVRRFQRLLFADDAWVGRVNDRYDLDSPLFRLWERLLRRERERLAAGDE
;
A
#
# COMPACT_ATOMS: atom_id res chain seq x y z
N MET A 1 11.23 -11.56 -2.89
CA MET A 1 11.23 -12.54 -1.78
C MET A 1 11.05 -13.98 -2.27
N GLY A 2 10.64 -14.22 -3.53
CA GLY A 2 10.50 -15.57 -4.07
C GLY A 2 9.24 -16.28 -3.57
N PHE A 3 8.14 -15.54 -3.42
CA PHE A 3 6.86 -16.09 -2.99
C PHE A 3 6.26 -16.96 -4.10
N ASP A 4 5.60 -18.04 -3.71
CA ASP A 4 4.93 -18.93 -4.65
C ASP A 4 3.80 -18.18 -5.36
N GLY A 5 3.58 -18.46 -6.65
CA GLY A 5 2.57 -17.78 -7.46
C GLY A 5 2.96 -16.39 -7.97
N ALA A 6 4.12 -15.84 -7.59
CA ALA A 6 4.57 -14.49 -8.01
C ALA A 6 4.73 -14.28 -9.54
N THR A 7 4.64 -15.34 -10.33
CA THR A 7 4.69 -15.30 -11.81
C THR A 7 3.39 -15.77 -12.46
N ALA A 8 2.33 -16.01 -11.69
CA ALA A 8 1.03 -16.45 -12.20
C ALA A 8 0.38 -15.38 -13.08
N ILE A 9 0.51 -14.10 -12.71
CA ILE A 9 0.04 -12.96 -13.49
C ILE A 9 1.23 -12.21 -14.09
N ASP A 10 1.22 -12.05 -15.41
CA ASP A 10 2.15 -11.17 -16.13
C ASP A 10 1.61 -9.73 -16.09
N GLY A 11 2.01 -8.97 -15.07
CA GLY A 11 1.57 -7.59 -14.85
C GLY A 11 1.69 -6.68 -16.07
N PRO A 12 2.87 -6.58 -16.73
CA PRO A 12 3.03 -5.78 -17.95
C PRO A 12 2.06 -6.17 -19.08
N ARG A 13 1.86 -7.47 -19.32
CA ARG A 13 0.92 -7.96 -20.33
C ARG A 13 -0.53 -7.66 -19.97
N THR A 14 -0.91 -7.88 -18.72
CA THR A 14 -2.24 -7.55 -18.20
C THR A 14 -2.53 -6.05 -18.34
N ALA A 15 -1.57 -5.19 -18.00
CA ALA A 15 -1.71 -3.75 -18.14
C ALA A 15 -1.80 -3.28 -19.61
N ALA A 16 -1.09 -3.95 -20.53
CA ALA A 16 -1.22 -3.70 -21.97
C ALA A 16 -2.62 -4.08 -22.47
N ARG A 17 -3.11 -5.28 -22.13
CA ARG A 17 -4.46 -5.74 -22.47
C ARG A 17 -5.55 -4.83 -21.91
N LEU A 18 -5.46 -4.46 -20.63
CA LEU A 18 -6.39 -3.54 -19.99
C LEU A 18 -6.52 -2.21 -20.76
N ARG A 19 -5.39 -1.74 -21.32
CA ARG A 19 -5.35 -0.49 -22.10
C ARG A 19 -5.97 -0.63 -23.50
N GLU A 20 -5.79 -1.79 -24.12
CA GLU A 20 -6.29 -2.06 -25.47
C GLU A 20 -7.78 -2.46 -25.45
N ASP A 21 -8.13 -3.46 -24.64
CA ASP A 21 -9.48 -3.98 -24.47
C ASP A 21 -9.61 -4.70 -23.11
N TYR A 22 -10.25 -4.03 -22.15
CA TYR A 22 -10.50 -4.58 -20.82
C TYR A 22 -11.42 -5.81 -20.82
N THR A 23 -12.21 -6.03 -21.87
CA THR A 23 -13.10 -7.19 -21.99
C THR A 23 -12.38 -8.46 -22.42
N ALA A 24 -11.16 -8.31 -22.96
CA ALA A 24 -10.29 -9.42 -23.36
C ALA A 24 -9.46 -9.99 -22.19
N LEU A 25 -9.58 -9.42 -20.99
CA LEU A 25 -8.90 -9.93 -19.80
C LEU A 25 -9.46 -11.30 -19.41
N SER A 26 -8.57 -12.22 -19.03
CA SER A 26 -8.99 -13.47 -18.41
C SER A 26 -9.66 -13.19 -17.05
N PRO A 27 -10.45 -14.14 -16.50
CA PRO A 27 -11.01 -13.98 -15.15
C PRO A 27 -9.96 -13.76 -14.05
N GLU A 28 -8.76 -14.32 -14.21
CA GLU A 28 -7.65 -14.14 -13.27
C GLU A 28 -7.04 -12.75 -13.39
N GLU A 29 -6.77 -12.28 -14.61
CA GLU A 29 -6.30 -10.93 -14.89
C GLU A 29 -7.30 -9.87 -14.42
N ALA A 30 -8.59 -10.07 -14.69
CA ALA A 30 -9.65 -9.17 -14.24
C ALA A 30 -9.80 -9.13 -12.72
N ARG A 31 -9.62 -10.27 -12.03
CA ARG A 31 -9.62 -10.32 -10.55
C ARG A 31 -8.45 -9.56 -9.97
N SER A 32 -7.24 -9.77 -10.50
CA SER A 32 -6.02 -9.05 -10.12
C SER A 32 -6.20 -7.53 -10.27
N VAL A 33 -6.64 -7.08 -11.46
CA VAL A 33 -6.89 -5.66 -11.75
C VAL A 33 -7.96 -5.08 -10.83
N ALA A 34 -9.12 -5.72 -10.73
CA ALA A 34 -10.22 -5.21 -9.91
C ALA A 34 -9.86 -5.18 -8.42
N ALA A 35 -9.13 -6.17 -7.91
CA ALA A 35 -8.65 -6.19 -6.54
C ALA A 35 -7.66 -5.06 -6.27
N THR A 36 -6.71 -4.84 -7.18
CA THR A 36 -5.74 -3.73 -7.08
C THR A 36 -6.46 -2.38 -7.04
N LEU A 37 -7.41 -2.14 -7.96
CA LEU A 37 -8.17 -0.87 -8.00
C LEU A 37 -9.02 -0.65 -6.74
N LEU A 38 -9.66 -1.70 -6.22
CA LEU A 38 -10.42 -1.62 -4.96
C LEU A 38 -9.50 -1.40 -3.76
N ALA A 39 -8.33 -2.04 -3.75
CA ALA A 39 -7.32 -1.86 -2.73
C ALA A 39 -6.79 -0.43 -2.72
N ASP A 40 -6.40 0.11 -3.87
CA ASP A 40 -5.93 1.50 -4.03
C ASP A 40 -7.01 2.51 -3.61
N GLY A 41 -8.26 2.26 -4.01
CA GLY A 41 -9.38 3.14 -3.66
C GLY A 41 -9.64 3.18 -2.16
N ALA A 42 -9.63 2.04 -1.49
CA ALA A 42 -9.88 1.95 -0.06
C ALA A 42 -8.68 2.33 0.81
N PHE A 43 -7.48 2.50 0.24
CA PHE A 43 -6.22 2.74 0.97
C PHE A 43 -6.16 4.13 1.62
N SER A 44 -6.55 5.16 0.87
CA SER A 44 -6.14 6.54 1.16
C SER A 44 -6.86 7.17 2.36
N GLU A 45 -8.13 6.85 2.59
CA GLU A 45 -8.88 7.39 3.74
C GLU A 45 -8.33 6.84 5.07
N PRO A 46 -8.18 5.52 5.26
CA PRO A 46 -7.48 4.95 6.41
C PRO A 46 -6.09 5.55 6.60
N TYR A 47 -5.31 5.74 5.52
CA TYR A 47 -3.99 6.36 5.61
C TYR A 47 -4.02 7.79 6.16
N CYS A 48 -5.00 8.59 5.75
CA CYS A 48 -5.14 9.95 6.25
C CYS A 48 -5.41 10.01 7.75
N GLU A 49 -6.12 9.03 8.33
CA GLU A 49 -6.42 8.97 9.76
C GLU A 49 -5.15 8.83 10.63
N TRP A 50 -4.08 8.25 10.09
CA TRP A 50 -2.79 8.17 10.79
C TRP A 50 -2.03 9.49 10.82
N LEU A 51 -2.38 10.44 9.94
CA LEU A 51 -1.65 11.68 9.74
C LEU A 51 -2.26 12.82 10.57
N PRO A 52 -1.59 13.99 10.67
CA PRO A 52 -2.18 15.13 11.35
C PRO A 52 -3.53 15.56 10.73
N LEU A 53 -4.47 16.01 11.57
CA LEU A 53 -5.85 16.32 11.15
C LEU A 53 -5.94 17.29 9.95
N TRP A 54 -5.05 18.28 9.84
CA TRP A 54 -5.05 19.21 8.71
C TRP A 54 -4.82 18.51 7.37
N TYR A 55 -4.06 17.42 7.37
CA TYR A 55 -3.75 16.63 6.19
C TYR A 55 -4.98 15.81 5.77
N GLU A 56 -5.61 15.15 6.73
CA GLU A 56 -6.86 14.42 6.52
C GLU A 56 -7.95 15.33 5.95
N LEU A 57 -8.20 16.47 6.59
CA LEU A 57 -9.20 17.43 6.13
C LEU A 57 -8.89 17.99 4.74
N GLY A 58 -7.60 18.18 4.42
CA GLY A 58 -7.16 18.66 3.12
C GLY A 58 -7.34 17.65 1.98
N LEU A 59 -7.35 16.34 2.29
CA LEU A 59 -7.35 15.27 1.29
C LEU A 59 -8.60 14.41 1.26
N ILE A 60 -9.46 14.43 2.29
CA ILE A 60 -10.58 13.50 2.39
C ILE A 60 -11.55 13.58 1.19
N ALA A 61 -11.83 14.79 0.70
CA ALA A 61 -12.71 14.99 -0.45
C ALA A 61 -12.12 14.41 -1.76
N PRO A 62 -10.90 14.78 -2.20
CA PRO A 62 -10.31 14.16 -3.39
C PRO A 62 -10.05 12.66 -3.21
N VAL A 63 -9.74 12.20 -1.99
CA VAL A 63 -9.59 10.77 -1.66
C VAL A 63 -10.89 10.00 -1.92
N ARG A 64 -12.01 10.46 -1.37
CA ARG A 64 -13.32 9.81 -1.57
C ARG A 64 -13.76 9.85 -3.03
N TYR A 65 -13.42 10.92 -3.75
CA TYR A 65 -13.65 10.96 -5.20
C TYR A 65 -12.82 9.92 -5.95
N GLY A 66 -11.53 9.79 -5.62
CA GLY A 66 -10.65 8.77 -6.17
C GLY A 66 -11.16 7.35 -5.90
N GLU A 67 -11.52 7.06 -4.66
CA GLU A 67 -12.13 5.78 -4.26
C GLU A 67 -13.38 5.48 -5.08
N TRP A 68 -14.29 6.44 -5.22
CA TRP A 68 -15.51 6.27 -6.01
C TRP A 68 -15.19 5.97 -7.49
N ARG A 69 -14.22 6.67 -8.09
CA ARG A 69 -13.79 6.41 -9.47
C ARG A 69 -13.21 5.01 -9.61
N LEU A 70 -12.31 4.61 -8.71
CA LEU A 70 -11.64 3.31 -8.76
C LEU A 70 -12.63 2.17 -8.55
N ARG A 71 -13.58 2.30 -7.62
CA ARG A 71 -14.69 1.34 -7.45
C ARG A 71 -15.50 1.14 -8.72
N ARG A 72 -15.82 2.22 -9.44
CA ARG A 72 -16.57 2.12 -10.70
C ARG A 72 -15.77 1.37 -11.77
N VAL A 73 -14.49 1.69 -11.94
CA VAL A 73 -13.63 1.02 -12.92
C VAL A 73 -13.47 -0.46 -12.55
N ALA A 74 -13.22 -0.76 -11.28
CA ALA A 74 -13.10 -2.13 -10.78
C ALA A 74 -14.38 -2.94 -11.05
N ALA A 75 -15.56 -2.35 -10.79
CA ALA A 75 -16.85 -2.99 -11.06
C ALA A 75 -17.06 -3.26 -12.56
N THR A 76 -16.63 -2.33 -13.44
CA THR A 76 -16.69 -2.54 -14.89
C THR A 76 -15.79 -3.69 -15.35
N VAL A 77 -14.54 -3.72 -14.89
CA VAL A 77 -13.58 -4.78 -15.24
C VAL A 77 -14.06 -6.14 -14.71
N ALA A 78 -14.45 -6.19 -13.43
CA ALA A 78 -14.94 -7.41 -12.79
C ALA A 78 -16.22 -7.93 -13.45
N GLY A 79 -17.16 -7.03 -13.76
CA GLY A 79 -18.42 -7.37 -14.43
C GLY A 79 -18.22 -7.92 -15.84
N ALA A 80 -17.28 -7.38 -16.61
CA ALA A 80 -16.98 -7.86 -17.96
C ALA A 80 -16.44 -9.30 -17.98
N ALA A 81 -15.67 -9.69 -16.96
CA ALA A 81 -15.13 -11.04 -16.83
C ALA A 81 -15.98 -11.98 -15.95
N GLY A 82 -17.13 -11.51 -15.44
CA GLY A 82 -18.01 -12.30 -14.58
C GLY A 82 -17.41 -12.69 -13.22
N VAL A 83 -16.50 -11.87 -12.69
CA VAL A 83 -15.85 -12.12 -11.38
C VAL A 83 -16.39 -11.18 -10.31
N THR A 84 -16.37 -11.65 -9.06
CA THR A 84 -16.71 -10.84 -7.88
C THR A 84 -15.44 -10.56 -7.09
N VAL A 85 -15.24 -9.29 -6.73
CA VAL A 85 -14.12 -8.84 -5.89
C VAL A 85 -14.65 -7.87 -4.84
N THR A 86 -14.12 -7.97 -3.62
CA THR A 86 -14.50 -7.11 -2.50
C THR A 86 -13.36 -6.17 -2.12
N ALA A 87 -13.71 -4.98 -1.64
CA ALA A 87 -12.71 -4.03 -1.14
C ALA A 87 -12.10 -4.53 0.18
N PRO A 88 -10.79 -4.36 0.39
CA PRO A 88 -10.16 -4.72 1.64
C PRO A 88 -10.53 -3.76 2.77
N ARG A 89 -10.28 -4.21 4.00
CA ARG A 89 -10.24 -3.34 5.19
C ARG A 89 -8.79 -3.14 5.59
N TYR A 90 -8.46 -1.91 5.91
CA TYR A 90 -7.13 -1.49 6.35
C TYR A 90 -7.10 -1.19 7.84
N SER A 91 -5.94 -1.36 8.43
CA SER A 91 -5.67 -0.99 9.81
C SER A 91 -5.86 0.52 10.01
N ARG A 92 -6.55 0.88 11.08
CA ARG A 92 -6.80 2.26 11.50
C ARG A 92 -6.07 2.54 12.81
N PRO A 93 -5.63 3.78 13.08
CA PRO A 93 -4.81 4.06 14.26
C PRO A 93 -5.54 3.76 15.58
N GLN A 94 -6.85 3.94 15.62
CA GLN A 94 -7.70 3.62 16.79
C GLN A 94 -7.81 2.12 17.08
N ASP A 95 -7.56 1.27 16.09
CA ASP A 95 -7.70 -0.19 16.19
C ASP A 95 -6.35 -0.88 16.44
N VAL A 96 -5.26 -0.12 16.49
CA VAL A 96 -3.89 -0.64 16.63
C VAL A 96 -3.30 -0.21 17.97
N ILE A 97 -2.85 -1.21 18.73
CA ILE A 97 -2.21 -1.03 20.03
C ILE A 97 -0.73 -1.39 19.92
N VAL A 98 0.13 -0.53 20.47
CA VAL A 98 1.58 -0.72 20.58
C VAL A 98 1.93 -0.60 22.07
N ASP A 99 2.55 -1.64 22.64
CA ASP A 99 2.95 -1.71 24.05
C ASP A 99 1.85 -1.30 25.06
N GLY A 100 0.60 -1.64 24.74
CA GLY A 100 -0.57 -1.38 25.60
C GLY A 100 -1.22 -0.01 25.43
N GLY A 101 -0.67 0.86 24.58
CA GLY A 101 -1.24 2.17 24.22
C GLY A 101 -1.63 2.29 22.74
N PRO A 102 -2.43 3.31 22.36
CA PRO A 102 -2.69 3.64 20.95
C PRO A 102 -1.41 3.83 20.14
N ALA A 103 -1.41 3.37 18.88
CA ALA A 103 -0.22 3.41 18.02
C ALA A 103 0.38 4.81 17.78
N LEU A 104 -0.38 5.88 18.03
CA LEU A 104 0.06 7.27 17.80
C LEU A 104 0.60 7.97 19.06
N ASP A 105 0.54 7.35 20.25
CA ASP A 105 0.95 7.99 21.51
C ASP A 105 2.45 8.35 21.54
N GLY A 106 3.29 7.52 20.91
CA GLY A 106 4.73 7.76 20.76
C GLY A 106 5.12 8.64 19.57
N VAL A 107 4.16 9.03 18.70
CA VAL A 107 4.45 9.55 17.36
C VAL A 107 3.68 10.84 17.04
N SER A 108 4.39 11.97 17.01
CA SER A 108 3.78 13.31 16.83
C SER A 108 4.14 13.99 15.51
N GLY A 109 5.30 13.71 14.93
CA GLY A 109 5.75 14.34 13.69
C GLY A 109 5.08 13.79 12.43
N PHE A 110 4.96 14.63 11.40
CA PHE A 110 4.38 14.22 10.11
C PHE A 110 5.15 13.05 9.50
N ARG A 111 6.48 13.13 9.50
CA ARG A 111 7.34 12.09 8.91
C ARG A 111 7.18 10.77 9.65
N GLU A 112 7.22 10.80 10.97
CA GLU A 112 7.18 9.59 11.80
C GLU A 112 5.81 8.92 11.67
N ARG A 113 4.71 9.70 11.66
CA ARG A 113 3.36 9.22 11.37
C ARG A 113 3.23 8.63 9.97
N PHE A 114 3.80 9.31 8.97
CA PHE A 114 3.80 8.84 7.58
C PHE A 114 4.49 7.47 7.45
N LEU A 115 5.67 7.31 8.04
CA LEU A 115 6.42 6.05 7.97
C LEU A 115 5.74 4.93 8.75
N LEU A 116 5.20 5.22 9.94
CA LEU A 116 4.40 4.27 10.71
C LEU A 116 3.18 3.80 9.92
N ALA A 117 2.39 4.74 9.38
CA ALA A 117 1.21 4.44 8.57
C ALA A 117 1.57 3.59 7.34
N ASP A 118 2.59 4.00 6.59
CA ASP A 118 3.02 3.29 5.37
C ASP A 118 3.49 1.87 5.68
N SER A 119 4.25 1.67 6.77
CA SER A 119 4.75 0.36 7.15
C SER A 119 3.66 -0.68 7.46
N ILE A 120 2.45 -0.23 7.83
CA ILE A 120 1.32 -1.08 8.22
C ILE A 120 0.27 -1.15 7.11
N ILE A 121 -0.17 -0.01 6.59
CA ILE A 121 -1.22 0.02 5.56
C ILE A 121 -0.69 -0.54 4.24
N HIS A 122 0.56 -0.26 3.88
CA HIS A 122 1.13 -0.87 2.66
C HIS A 122 1.27 -2.39 2.83
N LEU A 123 1.62 -2.89 4.02
CA LEU A 123 1.60 -4.33 4.30
C LEU A 123 0.19 -4.93 4.12
N ASP A 124 -0.84 -4.27 4.65
CA ASP A 124 -2.24 -4.67 4.48
C ASP A 124 -2.64 -4.70 2.99
N TRP A 125 -2.24 -3.67 2.23
CA TRP A 125 -2.49 -3.57 0.80
C TRP A 125 -1.81 -4.71 0.04
N PHE A 126 -0.52 -4.93 0.30
CA PHE A 126 0.28 -5.93 -0.38
C PHE A 126 -0.29 -7.32 -0.19
N VAL A 127 -0.66 -7.71 1.05
CA VAL A 127 -1.24 -9.04 1.32
C VAL A 127 -2.54 -9.25 0.54
N ARG A 128 -3.36 -8.21 0.39
CA ARG A 128 -4.65 -8.28 -0.32
C ARG A 128 -4.46 -8.40 -1.82
N VAL A 129 -3.58 -7.60 -2.40
CA VAL A 129 -3.27 -7.63 -3.84
C VAL A 129 -2.52 -8.92 -4.20
N ALA A 130 -1.54 -9.32 -3.40
CA ALA A 130 -0.80 -10.57 -3.57
C ALA A 130 -1.76 -11.78 -3.62
N ALA A 131 -2.72 -11.86 -2.71
CA ALA A 131 -3.71 -12.94 -2.71
C ALA A 131 -4.59 -12.94 -3.98
N ALA A 132 -4.96 -11.75 -4.50
CA ALA A 132 -5.73 -11.64 -5.74
C ALA A 132 -4.91 -12.03 -6.99
N ASP A 133 -3.60 -11.83 -6.94
CA ASP A 133 -2.63 -12.24 -7.95
C ASP A 133 -2.23 -13.73 -7.84
N GLY A 134 -2.78 -14.45 -6.85
CA GLY A 134 -2.45 -15.85 -6.60
C GLY A 134 -1.09 -16.07 -5.94
N VAL A 135 -0.52 -15.02 -5.33
CA VAL A 135 0.76 -15.06 -4.64
C VAL A 135 0.55 -15.47 -3.17
N ASP A 136 1.19 -16.55 -2.75
CA ASP A 136 1.14 -17.03 -1.37
C ASP A 136 2.20 -16.33 -0.52
N VAL A 137 1.74 -15.40 0.31
CA VAL A 137 2.60 -14.67 1.26
C VAL A 137 2.48 -15.35 2.62
N PRO A 138 3.59 -15.90 3.18
CA PRO A 138 3.53 -16.63 4.44
C PRO A 138 2.95 -15.77 5.58
N SER A 139 1.87 -16.25 6.23
CA SER A 139 1.21 -15.53 7.32
C SER A 139 2.16 -15.19 8.47
N ALA A 140 3.07 -16.11 8.82
CA ALA A 140 4.08 -15.88 9.84
C ALA A 140 5.04 -14.72 9.50
N LEU A 141 5.29 -14.46 8.22
CA LEU A 141 6.07 -13.30 7.79
C LEU A 141 5.25 -12.01 7.93
N VAL A 142 3.97 -12.04 7.55
CA VAL A 142 3.06 -10.89 7.66
C VAL A 142 2.92 -10.46 9.12
N GLU A 143 2.61 -11.40 10.01
CA GLU A 143 2.42 -11.10 11.44
C GLU A 143 3.69 -10.55 12.07
N ARG A 144 4.85 -11.18 11.80
CA ARG A 144 6.14 -10.68 12.29
C ARG A 144 6.47 -9.30 11.73
N THR A 145 6.15 -9.06 10.46
CA THR A 145 6.39 -7.75 9.82
C THR A 145 5.53 -6.68 10.48
N ARG A 146 4.25 -6.97 10.75
CA ARG A 146 3.36 -6.06 11.47
C ARG A 146 3.91 -5.75 12.86
N GLU A 147 4.19 -6.77 13.67
CA GLU A 147 4.68 -6.63 15.04
C GLU A 147 5.98 -5.83 15.10
N GLU A 148 7.00 -6.24 14.33
CA GLU A 148 8.30 -5.56 14.35
C GLU A 148 8.22 -4.13 13.80
N SER A 149 7.35 -3.86 12.82
CA SER A 149 7.21 -2.51 12.25
C SER A 149 6.48 -1.56 13.18
N LEU A 150 5.44 -2.04 13.89
CA LEU A 150 4.77 -1.26 14.93
C LEU A 150 5.75 -0.86 16.02
N ALA A 151 6.51 -1.80 16.56
CA ALA A 151 7.51 -1.50 17.60
C ALA A 151 8.62 -0.58 17.08
N TYR A 152 9.05 -0.75 15.83
CA TYR A 152 10.15 0.01 15.26
C TYR A 152 9.78 1.45 14.90
N TYR A 153 8.66 1.66 14.22
CA TYR A 153 8.19 2.99 13.84
C TYR A 153 7.40 3.68 14.95
N GLY A 154 6.86 2.92 15.91
CA GLY A 154 6.22 3.43 17.13
C GLY A 154 7.21 3.94 18.19
N GLY A 155 8.48 3.51 18.12
CA GLY A 155 9.57 4.04 18.97
C GLY A 155 10.12 3.08 20.02
N ASP A 156 9.55 1.88 20.17
CA ASP A 156 9.92 0.90 21.21
C ASP A 156 11.11 0.01 20.80
N ARG A 157 11.48 0.02 19.52
CA ARG A 157 12.53 -0.84 18.96
C ARG A 157 13.43 -0.08 18.01
N ASN A 158 14.75 -0.32 18.12
CA ASN A 158 15.75 0.39 17.32
C ASN A 158 16.20 -0.34 16.05
N ARG A 159 15.75 -1.58 15.79
CA ARG A 159 16.18 -2.37 14.62
C ARG A 159 15.13 -3.37 14.16
N LEU A 160 15.01 -3.61 12.86
CA LEU A 160 14.20 -4.69 12.30
C LEU A 160 15.04 -5.96 12.10
N SER A 161 14.43 -7.14 12.23
CA SER A 161 15.08 -8.38 11.83
C SER A 161 15.42 -8.36 10.34
N PRO A 162 16.49 -9.04 9.87
CA PRO A 162 16.94 -8.93 8.49
C PRO A 162 15.87 -9.25 7.45
N THR A 163 15.01 -10.23 7.75
CA THR A 163 13.90 -10.63 6.88
C THR A 163 12.81 -9.55 6.81
N VAL A 164 12.38 -9.02 7.97
CA VAL A 164 11.37 -7.94 8.03
C VAL A 164 11.92 -6.68 7.39
N ARG A 165 13.18 -6.31 7.66
CA ARG A 165 13.86 -5.18 7.02
C ARG A 165 13.85 -5.30 5.50
N ARG A 166 14.22 -6.48 4.97
CA ARG A 166 14.20 -6.74 3.54
C ARG A 166 12.80 -6.63 2.97
N PHE A 167 11.79 -7.12 3.67
CA PHE A 167 10.42 -7.06 3.22
C PHE A 167 9.88 -5.63 3.22
N GLN A 168 10.04 -4.90 4.32
CA GLN A 168 9.68 -3.48 4.41
C GLN A 168 10.37 -2.65 3.33
N ARG A 169 11.66 -2.86 3.07
CA ARG A 169 12.38 -2.19 1.98
C ARG A 169 11.70 -2.36 0.61
N LEU A 170 11.08 -3.51 0.37
CA LEU A 170 10.33 -3.77 -0.87
C LEU A 170 8.96 -3.07 -0.86
N LEU A 171 8.30 -2.98 0.29
CA LEU A 171 7.03 -2.24 0.44
C LEU A 171 7.23 -0.73 0.28
N PHE A 172 8.33 -0.17 0.81
CA PHE A 172 8.71 1.24 0.60
C PHE A 172 9.19 1.58 -0.83
N ALA A 173 9.09 0.66 -1.80
CA ALA A 173 9.49 0.90 -3.19
C ALA A 173 8.49 1.72 -4.01
N ASP A 174 7.38 2.13 -3.39
CA ASP A 174 6.36 2.99 -3.99
C ASP A 174 6.82 4.40 -4.33
N ASP A 175 8.00 4.83 -3.87
CA ASP A 175 8.61 6.10 -4.30
C ASP A 175 8.64 6.21 -5.84
N ALA A 176 8.94 5.11 -6.54
CA ALA A 176 8.96 5.08 -7.99
C ALA A 176 7.55 5.20 -8.60
N TRP A 177 6.53 4.64 -7.96
CA TRP A 177 5.14 4.78 -8.41
C TRP A 177 4.63 6.21 -8.20
N VAL A 178 4.84 6.78 -7.02
CA VAL A 178 4.45 8.16 -6.68
C VAL A 178 5.07 9.14 -7.66
N GLY A 179 6.38 9.02 -7.94
CA GLY A 179 7.08 9.86 -8.91
C GLY A 179 6.46 9.74 -10.31
N ARG A 180 6.21 8.51 -10.79
CA ARG A 180 5.58 8.28 -12.09
C ARG A 180 4.18 8.88 -12.19
N VAL A 181 3.37 8.84 -11.13
CA VAL A 181 2.03 9.47 -11.14
C VAL A 181 2.16 10.98 -11.26
N ASN A 182 3.05 11.58 -10.49
CA ASN A 182 3.29 13.02 -10.52
C ASN A 182 3.72 13.49 -11.92
N ASP A 183 4.61 12.74 -12.57
CA ASP A 183 5.11 13.04 -13.91
C ASP A 183 4.08 12.74 -15.01
N ARG A 184 3.42 11.58 -14.94
CA ARG A 184 2.49 11.10 -15.99
C ARG A 184 1.29 12.00 -16.19
N TYR A 185 0.86 12.66 -15.12
CA TYR A 185 -0.29 13.56 -15.10
C TYR A 185 0.11 15.03 -14.99
N ASP A 186 1.40 15.35 -15.08
CA ASP A 186 1.94 16.72 -15.00
C ASP A 186 1.37 17.51 -13.80
N LEU A 187 1.31 16.84 -12.64
CA LEU A 187 0.64 17.39 -11.45
C LEU A 187 1.46 18.51 -10.79
N ASP A 188 2.77 18.54 -11.05
CA ASP A 188 3.77 19.38 -10.38
C ASP A 188 3.55 19.46 -8.85
N SER A 189 3.14 18.35 -8.23
CA SER A 189 2.64 18.38 -6.85
C SER A 189 3.79 18.36 -5.85
N PRO A 190 3.94 19.42 -5.01
CA PRO A 190 4.92 19.41 -3.93
C PRO A 190 4.69 18.29 -2.94
N LEU A 191 3.43 17.85 -2.80
CA LEU A 191 3.02 16.80 -1.89
C LEU A 191 3.47 15.43 -2.38
N PHE A 192 3.26 15.10 -3.65
CA PHE A 192 3.77 13.85 -4.23
C PHE A 192 5.30 13.78 -4.16
N ARG A 193 5.98 14.90 -4.43
CA ARG A 193 7.43 15.00 -4.23
C ARG A 193 7.85 14.77 -2.78
N LEU A 194 7.05 15.21 -1.80
CA LEU A 194 7.33 14.95 -0.39
C LEU A 194 7.20 13.46 -0.08
N TRP A 195 6.10 12.81 -0.49
CA TRP A 195 5.89 11.37 -0.30
C TRP A 195 7.01 10.55 -0.94
N GLU A 196 7.34 10.82 -2.20
CA GLU A 196 8.45 10.18 -2.92
C GLU A 196 9.76 10.28 -2.13
N ARG A 197 10.10 11.48 -1.64
CA ARG A 197 11.33 11.67 -0.84
C ARG A 197 11.31 10.89 0.47
N LEU A 198 10.18 10.82 1.16
CA LEU A 198 10.08 10.09 2.43
C LEU A 198 10.23 8.57 2.20
N LEU A 199 9.50 8.03 1.24
CA LEU A 199 9.54 6.62 0.85
C LEU A 199 10.94 6.22 0.37
N ARG A 200 11.55 7.02 -0.51
CA ARG A 200 12.90 6.77 -1.04
C ARG A 200 13.95 6.73 0.07
N ARG A 201 13.96 7.76 0.92
CA ARG A 201 14.92 7.84 2.04
C ARG A 201 14.78 6.66 2.98
N GLU A 202 13.55 6.25 3.28
CA GLU A 202 13.32 5.11 4.14
C GLU A 202 13.78 3.81 3.48
N ARG A 203 13.45 3.60 2.20
CA ARG A 203 13.95 2.45 1.44
C ARG A 203 15.47 2.37 1.42
N GLU A 204 16.15 3.49 1.20
CA GLU A 204 17.61 3.59 1.20
C GLU A 204 18.19 3.27 2.57
N ARG A 205 17.58 3.80 3.65
CA ARG A 205 17.96 3.50 5.03
C ARG A 205 17.84 2.01 5.36
N LEU A 206 16.73 1.39 4.97
CA LEU A 206 16.51 -0.05 5.14
C LEU A 206 17.46 -0.90 4.28
N ALA A 207 17.99 -0.35 3.18
CA ALA A 207 18.97 -1.00 2.32
C ALA A 207 20.39 -0.95 2.91
N ALA A 208 20.79 0.19 3.48
CA ALA A 208 22.09 0.36 4.11
C ALA A 208 22.26 -0.60 5.28
N GLY A 209 21.19 -0.82 6.06
CA GLY A 209 21.25 -1.59 7.29
C GLY A 209 22.07 -0.85 8.35
N ASP A 210 21.67 -0.94 9.62
CA ASP A 210 22.57 -0.52 10.69
C ASP A 210 23.77 -1.49 10.69
N GLU A 211 24.96 -0.99 10.34
CA GLU A 211 26.23 -1.56 10.78
C GLU A 211 26.32 -1.47 12.31
#